data_AF-A0A249SPP4-F1
#
_entry.id   AF-A0A249SPP4-F1
#
_cell.length_a   1.000
_cell.length_b   1.000
_cell.length_c   1.000
_cell.angle_alpha   90.00
_cell.angle_beta   90.00
_cell.angle_gamma   90.00
#
_symmetry.space_group_name_H-M   'P 1'
#
loop_
_entity.id
_entity.type
_entity.pdbx_description
1 polymer ?
#
loop_
_entity_poly.entity_id
_entity_poly.type
_entity_poly.pdbx_seq_one_letter_code
_entity_poly.pdbx_strand_id
1 'polypeptide(L)'
;MKRELPVYNIEGTDFIVDVASLQLCEKANPENVIPLFDMQDVGDGYVFDYSPKEKNIPRLFSDDTDVTTVKIPELVQLDPVGMAEKYGYSVHEVQGKTDFALMVDQQVLGRRLMGQLPTVDIAGHTFYVDITMDMLRPKDDFVSNGIVFKQIDHYYDDDKEAYVIPYNPKKHEFQELDYENITAIPKDLIVISFPHEIALDPVGFNRKGGWDETDGLKLKNIKSHFEAKIIDWKETGIEQTIKENIKKQQQSKQGDQSRKTGNRHRKGPKL
;
A
#
# COMPACT_ATOMS: atom_id res chain seq x y z
N MET A 1 -29.99 9.53 19.96
CA MET A 1 -29.14 10.50 20.69
C MET A 1 -27.70 10.15 20.40
N LYS A 2 -26.82 11.15 20.16
CA LYS A 2 -25.38 10.89 20.09
C LYS A 2 -24.90 10.62 21.52
N ARG A 3 -24.16 9.52 21.74
CA ARG A 3 -23.56 9.22 23.05
C ARG A 3 -22.49 10.25 23.39
N GLU A 4 -22.28 10.47 24.68
CA GLU A 4 -21.13 11.23 25.16
C GLU A 4 -19.88 10.34 25.04
N LEU A 5 -18.83 10.87 24.40
CA LEU A 5 -17.58 10.14 24.20
C LEU A 5 -16.70 10.25 25.46
N PRO A 6 -15.94 9.19 25.81
CA PRO A 6 -15.02 9.23 26.94
C PRO A 6 -13.95 10.31 26.77
N VAL A 7 -13.52 10.88 27.91
CA VAL A 7 -12.42 11.84 27.98
C VAL A 7 -11.27 11.20 28.74
N TYR A 8 -10.08 11.26 28.17
CA TYR A 8 -8.85 10.80 28.77
C TYR A 8 -7.89 11.98 28.95
N ASN A 9 -7.28 12.10 30.13
CA ASN A 9 -6.37 13.19 30.44
C ASN A 9 -4.92 12.75 30.20
N ILE A 10 -4.18 13.54 29.44
CA ILE A 10 -2.75 13.35 29.17
C ILE A 10 -2.04 14.62 29.61
N GLU A 11 -1.21 14.52 30.65
CA GLU A 11 -0.40 15.65 31.15
C GLU A 11 -1.21 16.95 31.32
N GLY A 12 -2.42 16.83 31.89
CA GLY A 12 -3.30 17.99 32.15
C GLY A 12 -4.15 18.45 30.97
N THR A 13 -4.03 17.83 29.80
CA THR A 13 -4.87 18.11 28.63
C THR A 13 -5.93 17.02 28.44
N ASP A 14 -7.19 17.44 28.31
CA ASP A 14 -8.31 16.54 28.09
C ASP A 14 -8.48 16.21 26.59
N PHE A 15 -8.46 14.92 26.27
CA PHE A 15 -8.73 14.41 24.93
C PHE A 15 -10.00 13.58 24.90
N ILE A 16 -10.85 13.83 23.91
CA ILE A 16 -11.97 12.96 23.55
C ILE A 16 -11.41 11.74 22.83
N VAL A 17 -11.78 10.54 23.31
CA VAL A 17 -11.41 9.28 22.66
C VAL A 17 -12.39 9.01 21.53
N ASP A 18 -11.97 9.21 20.28
CA ASP A 18 -12.77 8.93 19.09
C ASP A 18 -12.35 7.59 18.46
N VAL A 19 -12.98 6.51 18.92
CA VAL A 19 -12.79 5.17 18.36
C VAL A 19 -13.26 5.08 16.90
N ALA A 20 -14.27 5.85 16.50
CA ALA A 20 -14.78 5.79 15.14
C ALA A 20 -13.70 6.17 14.12
N SER A 21 -12.88 7.16 14.46
CA SER A 21 -11.76 7.63 13.63
C SER A 21 -10.38 7.11 14.09
N LEU A 22 -10.31 6.35 15.19
CA LEU A 22 -9.06 5.90 15.83
C LEU A 22 -8.11 7.05 16.17
N GLN A 23 -8.61 8.04 16.89
CA GLN A 23 -7.82 9.22 17.24
C GLN A 23 -8.20 9.81 18.61
N LEU A 24 -7.29 10.56 19.19
CA LEU A 24 -7.54 11.43 20.33
C LEU A 24 -7.76 12.86 19.84
N CYS A 25 -8.88 13.49 20.19
CA CYS A 25 -9.18 14.87 19.82
C CYS A 25 -9.10 15.78 21.04
N GLU A 26 -8.31 16.84 21.03
CA GLU A 26 -8.28 17.77 22.17
C GLU A 26 -9.67 18.37 22.40
N LYS A 27 -10.17 18.28 23.64
CA LYS A 27 -11.51 18.73 24.00
C LYS A 27 -11.68 20.25 23.84
N ALA A 28 -10.61 21.01 24.10
CA ALA A 28 -10.60 22.47 23.98
C ALA A 28 -10.32 22.96 22.55
N ASN A 29 -9.70 22.12 21.69
CA ASN A 29 -9.38 22.45 20.31
C ASN A 29 -9.55 21.21 19.41
N PRO A 30 -10.74 20.99 18.83
CA PRO A 30 -11.01 19.79 18.03
C PRO A 30 -10.17 19.62 16.76
N GLU A 31 -9.45 20.66 16.30
CA GLU A 31 -8.49 20.56 15.19
C GLU A 31 -7.15 19.93 15.62
N ASN A 32 -6.86 19.92 16.93
CA ASN A 32 -5.69 19.27 17.48
C ASN A 32 -5.99 17.79 17.73
N VAL A 33 -5.48 16.93 16.86
CA VAL A 33 -5.76 15.50 16.83
C VAL A 33 -4.46 14.72 16.91
N ILE A 34 -4.47 13.64 17.69
CA ILE A 34 -3.40 12.64 17.75
C ILE A 34 -3.96 11.32 17.21
N PRO A 35 -3.68 10.97 15.94
CA PRO A 35 -4.10 9.69 15.38
C PRO A 35 -3.40 8.52 16.07
N LEU A 36 -4.12 7.41 16.25
CA LEU A 36 -3.55 6.20 16.84
C LEU A 36 -2.39 5.62 16.00
N PHE A 37 -2.41 5.83 14.69
CA PHE A 37 -1.38 5.34 13.78
C PHE A 37 -0.03 6.05 13.93
N ASP A 38 -0.02 7.24 14.55
CA ASP A 38 1.22 7.97 14.87
C ASP A 38 1.82 7.48 16.21
N MET A 39 1.16 6.55 16.90
CA MET A 39 1.61 5.98 18.17
C MET A 39 2.24 4.60 17.95
N GLN A 40 3.22 4.27 18.78
CA GLN A 40 3.80 2.94 18.83
C GLN A 40 2.87 1.99 19.60
N ASP A 41 2.42 0.93 18.94
CA ASP A 41 1.74 -0.18 19.58
C ASP A 41 2.72 -1.02 20.42
N VAL A 42 2.41 -1.21 21.70
CA VAL A 42 3.23 -2.00 22.63
C VAL A 42 2.49 -3.24 23.16
N GLY A 43 1.39 -3.63 22.51
CA GLY A 43 0.61 -4.82 22.81
C GLY A 43 -0.52 -4.61 23.81
N ASP A 44 -0.27 -3.93 24.93
CA ASP A 44 -1.26 -3.62 25.98
C ASP A 44 -1.63 -2.12 26.03
N GLY A 45 -1.32 -1.38 24.98
CA GLY A 45 -1.59 0.04 24.84
C GLY A 45 -0.75 0.68 23.75
N TYR A 46 -0.69 2.01 23.78
CA TYR A 46 0.00 2.81 22.77
C TYR A 46 0.93 3.81 23.45
N VAL A 47 2.13 3.96 22.92
CA VAL A 47 3.18 4.83 23.44
C VAL A 47 3.55 5.86 22.39
N PHE A 48 3.73 7.10 22.81
CA PHE A 48 4.20 8.17 21.94
C PHE A 48 4.87 9.27 22.76
N ASP A 49 5.68 10.07 22.09
CA ASP A 49 6.25 11.28 22.68
C ASP A 49 5.20 12.39 22.65
N TYR A 50 5.00 13.08 23.77
CA TYR A 50 4.01 14.13 23.94
C TYR A 50 4.67 15.44 24.35
N SER A 51 4.32 16.51 23.65
CA SER A 51 4.66 17.88 23.99
C SER A 51 3.48 18.54 24.72
N PRO A 52 3.60 18.95 25.99
CA PRO A 52 2.58 19.75 26.68
C PRO A 52 2.38 21.14 26.07
N LYS A 53 3.41 21.67 25.38
CA LYS A 53 3.35 22.96 24.66
C LYS A 53 2.47 22.87 23.42
N GLU A 54 2.67 21.85 22.59
CA GLU A 54 1.90 21.60 21.36
C GLU A 54 0.60 20.84 21.63
N LYS A 55 0.52 20.18 22.80
CA LYS A 55 -0.53 19.23 23.18
C LYS A 55 -0.72 18.14 22.14
N ASN A 56 0.38 17.68 21.56
CA ASN A 56 0.41 16.70 20.48
C ASN A 56 1.77 15.99 20.48
N ILE A 57 1.93 15.03 19.58
CA ILE A 57 3.24 14.50 19.20
C ILE A 57 4.09 15.66 18.67
N PRO A 58 5.32 15.86 19.20
CA PRO A 58 6.14 16.99 18.83
C PRO A 58 6.48 16.92 17.33
N ARG A 59 6.36 18.06 16.65
CA ARG A 59 6.76 18.14 15.24
C ARG A 59 8.26 17.86 15.08
N LEU A 60 8.61 17.29 13.93
CA LEU A 60 10.00 17.20 13.48
C LEU A 60 10.66 18.58 13.57
N PHE A 61 11.81 18.66 14.26
CA PHE A 61 12.57 19.89 14.51
C PHE A 61 11.89 20.92 15.44
N SER A 62 10.95 20.48 16.29
CA SER A 62 10.44 21.33 17.38
C SER A 62 11.57 21.76 18.32
N ASP A 63 11.50 22.99 18.82
CA ASP A 63 12.40 23.51 19.86
C ASP A 63 11.94 23.13 21.27
N ASP A 64 10.86 22.34 21.37
CA ASP A 64 10.33 21.91 22.64
C ASP A 64 11.25 20.90 23.32
N THR A 65 11.79 21.30 24.46
CA THR A 65 12.63 20.46 25.31
C THR A 65 11.83 19.69 26.33
N ASP A 66 10.57 20.07 26.58
CA ASP A 66 9.70 19.45 27.57
C ASP A 66 8.84 18.38 26.91
N VAL A 67 9.49 17.34 26.38
CA VAL A 67 8.82 16.20 25.75
C VAL A 67 8.86 15.02 26.70
N THR A 68 7.70 14.40 26.91
CA THR A 68 7.56 13.22 27.77
C THR A 68 6.93 12.07 27.00
N THR A 69 7.47 10.87 27.18
CA THR A 69 6.90 9.66 26.60
C THR A 69 5.70 9.22 27.45
N VAL A 70 4.52 9.21 26.85
CA VAL A 70 3.27 8.82 27.49
C VAL A 70 2.79 7.47 26.98
N LYS A 71 2.10 6.72 27.84
CA LYS A 71 1.41 5.48 27.48
C LYS A 71 -0.08 5.65 27.72
N ILE A 72 -0.89 5.31 26.73
CA ILE A 72 -2.34 5.19 26.88
C ILE A 72 -2.75 3.71 26.85
N PRO A 73 -3.79 3.31 27.58
CA PRO A 73 -4.38 1.98 27.47
C PRO A 73 -4.94 1.69 26.08
N GLU A 74 -5.26 0.43 25.83
CA GLU A 74 -6.02 -0.01 24.66
C GLU A 74 -7.39 0.69 24.57
N LEU A 75 -7.90 0.89 23.35
CA LEU A 75 -9.18 1.54 23.09
C LEU A 75 -10.35 0.78 23.70
N VAL A 76 -10.24 -0.55 23.82
CA VAL A 76 -11.21 -1.39 24.54
C VAL A 76 -11.39 -1.00 26.00
N GLN A 77 -10.35 -0.45 26.63
CA GLN A 77 -10.41 0.04 28.02
C GLN A 77 -10.90 1.49 28.08
N LEU A 78 -10.48 2.32 27.13
CA LEU A 78 -10.83 3.74 27.08
C LEU A 78 -12.28 3.98 26.65
N ASP A 79 -12.77 3.23 25.68
CA ASP A 79 -14.11 3.36 25.11
C ASP A 79 -14.67 1.99 24.64
N PRO A 80 -15.04 1.10 25.57
CA PRO A 80 -15.58 -0.22 25.24
C PRO A 80 -16.88 -0.13 24.42
N VAL A 81 -17.67 0.93 24.61
CA VAL A 81 -18.92 1.15 23.86
C VAL A 81 -18.60 1.50 22.41
N GLY A 82 -17.62 2.37 22.17
CA GLY A 82 -17.17 2.71 20.82
C GLY A 82 -16.55 1.53 20.08
N MET A 83 -15.76 0.73 20.77
CA MET A 83 -15.20 -0.50 20.20
C MET A 83 -16.30 -1.51 19.83
N ALA A 84 -17.30 -1.68 20.69
CA ALA A 84 -18.47 -2.51 20.42
C ALA A 84 -19.22 -2.04 19.16
N GLU A 85 -19.54 -0.74 19.09
CA GLU A 85 -20.24 -0.13 17.96
C GLU A 85 -19.45 -0.25 16.65
N LYS A 86 -18.16 0.05 16.65
CA LYS A 86 -17.32 0.07 15.45
C LYS A 86 -17.10 -1.32 14.86
N TYR A 87 -16.88 -2.31 15.70
CA TYR A 87 -16.52 -3.68 15.27
C TYR A 87 -17.71 -4.66 15.31
N GLY A 88 -18.92 -4.18 15.62
CA GLY A 88 -20.15 -4.97 15.54
C GLY A 88 -20.32 -5.99 16.66
N TYR A 89 -19.79 -5.70 17.85
CA TYR A 89 -19.94 -6.53 19.05
C TYR A 89 -20.93 -5.89 20.04
N SER A 90 -21.44 -6.69 20.99
CA SER A 90 -22.06 -6.13 22.20
C SER A 90 -21.01 -5.68 23.21
N VAL A 91 -21.36 -4.72 24.07
CA VAL A 91 -20.46 -4.24 25.13
C VAL A 91 -20.00 -5.37 26.07
N HIS A 92 -20.88 -6.36 26.32
CA HIS A 92 -20.52 -7.52 27.13
C HIS A 92 -19.48 -8.41 26.43
N GLU A 93 -19.57 -8.60 25.11
CA GLU A 93 -18.58 -9.39 24.35
C GLU A 93 -17.22 -8.71 24.26
N VAL A 94 -17.19 -7.39 24.33
CA VAL A 94 -15.96 -6.58 24.36
C VAL A 94 -15.21 -6.73 25.69
N GLN A 95 -15.92 -7.04 26.78
CA GLN A 95 -15.32 -7.17 28.10
C GLN A 95 -14.26 -8.28 28.15
N GLY A 96 -13.03 -7.91 28.54
CA GLY A 96 -11.91 -8.84 28.65
C GLY A 96 -11.23 -9.21 27.32
N LYS A 97 -11.61 -8.56 26.21
CA LYS A 97 -10.88 -8.62 24.94
C LYS A 97 -9.81 -7.52 24.89
N THR A 98 -8.82 -7.72 24.03
CA THR A 98 -7.83 -6.73 23.64
C THR A 98 -8.26 -5.99 22.38
N ASP A 99 -7.61 -4.88 22.06
CA ASP A 99 -7.77 -4.22 20.76
C ASP A 99 -7.44 -5.19 19.63
N PHE A 100 -6.37 -5.97 19.77
CA PHE A 100 -5.97 -6.94 18.75
C PHE A 100 -7.09 -7.95 18.45
N ALA A 101 -7.73 -8.49 19.48
CA ALA A 101 -8.80 -9.48 19.34
C ALA A 101 -10.06 -8.91 18.66
N LEU A 102 -10.25 -7.59 18.69
CA LEU A 102 -11.41 -6.89 18.12
C LEU A 102 -11.11 -6.31 16.73
N MET A 103 -9.92 -5.74 16.54
CA MET A 103 -9.52 -4.99 15.35
C MET A 103 -9.04 -5.91 14.21
N VAL A 104 -8.48 -7.07 14.55
CA VAL A 104 -7.93 -8.02 13.58
C VAL A 104 -8.89 -9.19 13.38
N ASP A 105 -9.16 -9.56 12.13
CA ASP A 105 -9.95 -10.75 11.82
C ASP A 105 -9.22 -12.03 12.26
N GLN A 106 -9.59 -12.53 13.44
CA GLN A 106 -8.97 -13.69 14.08
C GLN A 106 -9.16 -14.98 13.27
N GLN A 107 -10.24 -15.09 12.49
CA GLN A 107 -10.46 -16.29 11.68
C GLN A 107 -9.55 -16.30 10.46
N VAL A 108 -9.41 -15.15 9.78
CA VAL A 108 -8.48 -15.00 8.66
C VAL A 108 -7.04 -15.19 9.14
N LEU A 109 -6.67 -14.57 10.27
CA LEU A 109 -5.35 -14.75 10.88
C LEU A 109 -5.09 -16.21 11.22
N GLY A 110 -6.02 -16.90 11.89
CA GLY A 110 -5.87 -18.31 12.23
C GLY A 110 -5.64 -19.20 11.00
N ARG A 111 -6.40 -19.00 9.91
CA ARG A 111 -6.18 -19.71 8.64
C ARG A 111 -4.82 -19.41 8.04
N ARG A 112 -4.39 -18.15 8.06
CA ARG A 112 -3.08 -17.74 7.55
C ARG A 112 -1.93 -18.36 8.34
N LEU A 113 -2.04 -18.42 9.67
CA LEU A 113 -1.07 -19.04 10.56
C LEU A 113 -1.00 -20.57 10.38
N MET A 114 -2.13 -21.21 10.01
CA MET A 114 -2.17 -22.62 9.60
C MET A 114 -1.62 -22.88 8.18
N GLY A 115 -1.12 -21.84 7.50
CA GLY A 115 -0.46 -21.96 6.20
C GLY A 115 -1.33 -21.67 4.98
N GLN A 116 -2.58 -21.22 5.16
CA GLN A 116 -3.40 -20.79 4.02
C GLN A 116 -2.91 -19.44 3.49
N LEU A 117 -2.34 -19.43 2.29
CA LEU A 117 -1.90 -18.20 1.62
C LEU A 117 -3.11 -17.34 1.20
N PRO A 118 -3.01 -16.00 1.28
CA PRO A 118 -3.95 -15.11 0.64
C PRO A 118 -3.96 -15.30 -0.88
N THR A 119 -5.00 -14.80 -1.52
CA THR A 119 -5.16 -14.92 -2.98
C THR A 119 -5.46 -13.57 -3.61
N VAL A 120 -5.09 -13.42 -4.88
CA VAL A 120 -5.49 -12.28 -5.71
C VAL A 120 -6.03 -12.80 -7.04
N ASP A 121 -7.21 -12.31 -7.43
CA ASP A 121 -7.76 -12.56 -8.76
C ASP A 121 -7.33 -11.46 -9.73
N ILE A 122 -6.79 -11.87 -10.87
CA ILE A 122 -6.28 -10.98 -11.91
C ILE A 122 -6.87 -11.44 -13.24
N ALA A 123 -7.72 -10.60 -13.83
CA ALA A 123 -8.35 -10.85 -15.13
C ALA A 123 -8.99 -12.25 -15.28
N GLY A 124 -9.60 -12.76 -14.19
CA GLY A 124 -10.27 -14.06 -14.15
C GLY A 124 -9.39 -15.26 -13.78
N HIS A 125 -8.12 -15.02 -13.43
CA HIS A 125 -7.19 -16.06 -12.94
C HIS A 125 -6.79 -15.80 -11.49
N THR A 126 -6.81 -16.84 -10.66
CA THR A 126 -6.44 -16.74 -9.24
C THR A 126 -4.95 -17.02 -9.04
N PHE A 127 -4.30 -16.18 -8.24
CA PHE A 127 -2.93 -16.38 -7.79
C PHE A 127 -2.90 -16.53 -6.27
N TYR A 128 -1.98 -17.34 -5.77
CA TYR A 128 -1.56 -17.30 -4.38
C TYR A 128 -0.57 -16.15 -4.17
N VAL A 129 -0.74 -15.38 -3.11
CA VAL A 129 0.26 -14.44 -2.63
C VAL A 129 1.31 -15.24 -1.87
N ASP A 130 2.46 -15.48 -2.49
CA ASP A 130 3.52 -16.34 -1.95
C ASP A 130 4.77 -15.48 -1.68
N ILE A 131 4.75 -14.78 -0.54
CA ILE A 131 5.83 -13.87 -0.13
C ILE A 131 7.16 -14.62 0.04
N THR A 132 7.12 -15.87 0.50
CA THR A 132 8.32 -16.70 0.66
C THR A 132 8.97 -17.03 -0.67
N MET A 133 8.18 -17.24 -1.72
CA MET A 133 8.66 -17.44 -3.09
C MET A 133 8.83 -16.14 -3.88
N ASP A 134 8.64 -14.98 -3.24
CA ASP A 134 8.75 -13.66 -3.87
C ASP A 134 7.84 -13.47 -5.09
N MET A 135 6.62 -14.02 -5.06
CA MET A 135 5.75 -13.98 -6.24
C MET A 135 4.25 -14.09 -5.96
N LEU A 136 3.45 -13.65 -6.93
CA LEU A 136 2.10 -14.14 -7.16
C LEU A 136 2.20 -15.43 -7.97
N ARG A 137 1.94 -16.56 -7.31
CA ARG A 137 2.05 -17.89 -7.91
C ARG A 137 0.69 -18.32 -8.48
N PRO A 138 0.59 -18.63 -9.78
CA PRO A 138 -0.66 -19.10 -10.39
C PRO A 138 -1.23 -20.30 -9.63
N LYS A 139 -2.55 -20.33 -9.45
CA LYS A 139 -3.20 -21.39 -8.68
C LYS A 139 -3.25 -22.72 -9.44
N ASP A 140 -3.48 -22.66 -10.75
CA ASP A 140 -3.71 -23.82 -11.61
C ASP A 140 -2.99 -23.74 -12.97
N ASP A 141 -2.19 -22.71 -13.24
CA ASP A 141 -1.29 -22.63 -14.39
C ASP A 141 0.16 -22.89 -13.99
N PHE A 142 0.55 -24.17 -13.99
CA PHE A 142 1.89 -24.60 -13.61
C PHE A 142 2.96 -24.36 -14.69
N VAL A 143 2.57 -23.87 -15.88
CA VAL A 143 3.52 -23.52 -16.95
C VAL A 143 3.92 -22.06 -16.87
N SER A 144 3.03 -21.22 -16.34
CA SER A 144 3.29 -19.81 -16.08
C SER A 144 4.36 -19.61 -15.00
N ASN A 145 5.21 -18.61 -15.22
CA ASN A 145 6.18 -18.14 -14.23
C ASN A 145 5.55 -17.23 -13.17
N GLY A 146 4.26 -16.92 -13.27
CA GLY A 146 3.56 -16.00 -12.38
C GLY A 146 4.05 -14.56 -12.48
N ILE A 147 3.93 -13.82 -11.37
CA ILE A 147 4.41 -12.45 -11.26
C ILE A 147 5.40 -12.38 -10.10
N VAL A 148 6.68 -12.19 -10.39
CA VAL A 148 7.74 -12.11 -9.37
C VAL A 148 7.82 -10.66 -8.85
N PHE A 149 7.68 -10.46 -7.54
CA PHE A 149 7.61 -9.11 -6.95
C PHE A 149 8.86 -8.29 -7.23
N LYS A 150 10.06 -8.88 -7.08
CA LYS A 150 11.31 -8.21 -7.40
C LYS A 150 11.41 -7.72 -8.86
N GLN A 151 10.73 -8.36 -9.81
CA GLN A 151 10.74 -7.91 -11.20
C GLN A 151 9.88 -6.66 -11.41
N ILE A 152 8.86 -6.47 -10.57
CA ILE A 152 7.90 -5.38 -10.65
C ILE A 152 8.11 -4.30 -9.59
N ASP A 153 9.16 -4.39 -8.77
CA ASP A 153 9.45 -3.45 -7.68
C ASP A 153 9.44 -1.98 -8.15
N HIS A 154 10.07 -1.73 -9.30
CA HIS A 154 10.14 -0.40 -9.93
C HIS A 154 8.81 0.09 -10.56
N TYR A 155 7.76 -0.74 -10.56
CA TYR A 155 6.40 -0.38 -10.97
C TYR A 155 5.50 -0.04 -9.78
N TYR A 156 6.05 0.04 -8.56
CA TYR A 156 5.32 0.55 -7.41
C TYR A 156 5.04 2.04 -7.57
N ASP A 157 3.77 2.41 -7.39
CA ASP A 157 3.27 3.78 -7.44
C ASP A 157 2.98 4.22 -6.00
N ASP A 158 3.83 5.09 -5.45
CA ASP A 158 3.73 5.58 -4.07
C ASP A 158 2.40 6.29 -3.81
N ASP A 159 1.88 7.06 -4.77
CA ASP A 159 0.63 7.81 -4.63
C ASP A 159 -0.58 6.88 -4.58
N LYS A 160 -0.51 5.73 -5.26
CA LYS A 160 -1.58 4.72 -5.28
C LYS A 160 -1.39 3.61 -4.25
N GLU A 161 -0.25 3.56 -3.59
CA GLU A 161 0.19 2.48 -2.71
C GLU A 161 0.02 1.07 -3.33
N ALA A 162 0.31 0.97 -4.63
CA ALA A 162 0.02 -0.22 -5.42
C ALA A 162 1.06 -0.45 -6.52
N TYR A 163 1.23 -1.71 -6.90
CA TYR A 163 1.87 -2.03 -8.17
C TYR A 163 0.93 -1.67 -9.32
N VAL A 164 1.49 -1.10 -10.38
CA VAL A 164 0.77 -0.81 -11.63
C VAL A 164 1.56 -1.39 -12.80
N ILE A 165 1.21 -2.59 -13.25
CA ILE A 165 2.06 -3.38 -14.15
C ILE A 165 1.37 -3.74 -15.48
N PRO A 166 2.13 -3.79 -16.58
CA PRO A 166 1.76 -4.53 -17.78
C PRO A 166 1.62 -6.03 -17.48
N TYR A 167 0.51 -6.63 -17.91
CA TYR A 167 0.19 -8.02 -17.64
C TYR A 167 -0.34 -8.73 -18.90
N ASN A 168 0.11 -9.96 -19.11
CA ASN A 168 -0.33 -10.82 -20.18
C ASN A 168 -1.39 -11.82 -19.67
N PRO A 169 -2.70 -11.60 -19.93
CA PRO A 169 -3.75 -12.45 -19.40
C PRO A 169 -3.80 -13.84 -20.05
N LYS A 170 -3.07 -14.09 -21.14
CA LYS A 170 -3.00 -15.42 -21.77
C LYS A 170 -1.90 -16.28 -21.17
N LYS A 171 -0.82 -15.66 -20.69
CA LYS A 171 0.31 -16.34 -20.06
C LYS A 171 0.25 -16.29 -18.53
N HIS A 172 -0.64 -15.47 -17.99
CA HIS A 172 -0.75 -15.19 -16.56
C HIS A 172 0.54 -14.64 -15.94
N GLU A 173 1.25 -13.78 -16.68
CA GLU A 173 2.59 -13.29 -16.33
C GLU A 173 2.68 -11.77 -16.48
N PHE A 174 3.60 -11.18 -15.72
CA PHE A 174 4.14 -9.85 -16.00
C PHE A 174 4.90 -9.85 -17.33
N GLN A 175 4.79 -8.77 -18.11
CA GLN A 175 5.56 -8.63 -19.35
C GLN A 175 6.12 -7.21 -19.48
N GLU A 176 7.44 -7.07 -19.33
CA GLU A 176 8.17 -5.81 -19.48
C GLU A 176 7.90 -5.13 -20.84
N LEU A 177 7.78 -3.80 -20.83
CA LEU A 177 7.64 -3.02 -22.06
C LEU A 177 9.01 -2.53 -22.54
N ASP A 178 9.21 -2.54 -23.86
CA ASP A 178 10.33 -1.86 -24.50
C ASP A 178 10.02 -0.35 -24.59
N TYR A 179 10.21 0.38 -23.48
CA TYR A 179 9.95 1.82 -23.43
C TYR A 179 10.81 2.64 -24.41
N GLU A 180 11.96 2.11 -24.84
CA GLU A 180 12.84 2.81 -25.78
C GLU A 180 12.28 2.82 -27.21
N ASN A 181 11.58 1.74 -27.59
CA ASN A 181 11.13 1.55 -28.98
C ASN A 181 9.62 1.42 -29.15
N ILE A 182 8.84 1.42 -28.07
CA ILE A 182 7.38 1.31 -28.16
C ILE A 182 6.78 2.45 -28.97
N THR A 183 5.94 2.10 -29.94
CA THR A 183 5.28 3.05 -30.86
C THR A 183 3.75 2.87 -30.93
N ALA A 184 3.21 1.88 -30.23
CA ALA A 184 1.78 1.65 -30.09
C ALA A 184 1.50 0.88 -28.80
N ILE A 185 0.28 1.02 -28.28
CA ILE A 185 -0.18 0.24 -27.13
C ILE A 185 -0.21 -1.26 -27.53
N PRO A 186 0.36 -2.17 -26.71
CA PRO A 186 0.32 -3.60 -26.99
C PRO A 186 -1.12 -4.12 -26.94
N LYS A 187 -1.49 -4.97 -27.89
CA LYS A 187 -2.89 -5.47 -28.02
C LYS A 187 -3.17 -6.69 -27.15
N ASP A 188 -2.11 -7.37 -26.73
CA ASP A 188 -2.11 -8.61 -25.96
C ASP A 188 -1.83 -8.38 -24.48
N LEU A 189 -1.52 -7.14 -24.08
CA LEU A 189 -1.30 -6.75 -22.69
C LEU A 189 -2.40 -5.83 -22.19
N ILE A 190 -2.68 -5.96 -20.90
CA ILE A 190 -3.51 -5.03 -20.13
C ILE A 190 -2.64 -4.42 -19.03
N VAL A 191 -3.11 -3.34 -18.41
CA VAL A 191 -2.51 -2.82 -17.18
C VAL A 191 -3.37 -3.24 -16.01
N ILE A 192 -2.75 -3.79 -14.99
CA ILE A 192 -3.40 -4.17 -13.74
C ILE A 192 -2.81 -3.40 -12.57
N SER A 193 -3.62 -3.21 -11.53
CA SER A 193 -3.20 -2.62 -10.27
C SER A 193 -3.63 -3.48 -9.09
N PHE A 194 -2.69 -3.72 -8.17
CA PHE A 194 -2.92 -4.47 -6.94
C PHE A 194 -1.98 -3.97 -5.82
N PRO A 195 -2.36 -4.16 -4.53
CA PRO A 195 -1.60 -3.63 -3.40
C PRO A 195 -0.16 -4.17 -3.30
N HIS A 196 0.68 -3.45 -2.55
CA HIS A 196 2.01 -3.92 -2.16
C HIS A 196 1.98 -5.23 -1.35
N GLU A 197 3.10 -5.97 -1.34
CA GLU A 197 3.28 -7.23 -0.61
C GLU A 197 2.84 -7.15 0.86
N ILE A 198 3.17 -6.04 1.54
CA ILE A 198 2.84 -5.81 2.95
C ILE A 198 1.33 -5.73 3.21
N ALA A 199 0.55 -5.32 2.21
CA ALA A 199 -0.90 -5.27 2.29
C ALA A 199 -1.53 -6.60 1.84
N LEU A 200 -0.92 -7.28 0.86
CA LEU A 200 -1.40 -8.57 0.36
C LEU A 200 -1.24 -9.71 1.38
N ASP A 201 -0.11 -9.77 2.08
CA ASP A 201 0.18 -10.77 3.11
C ASP A 201 1.12 -10.19 4.19
N PRO A 202 0.59 -9.37 5.12
CA PRO A 202 1.39 -8.76 6.19
C PRO A 202 2.10 -9.81 7.05
N VAL A 203 1.48 -10.96 7.30
CA VAL A 203 2.07 -12.07 8.06
C VAL A 203 3.29 -12.64 7.31
N GLY A 204 3.13 -12.93 6.01
CA GLY A 204 4.23 -13.41 5.17
C GLY A 204 5.36 -12.39 5.05
N PHE A 205 5.02 -11.11 4.93
CA PHE A 205 5.97 -10.01 4.85
C PHE A 205 6.79 -9.87 6.14
N ASN A 206 6.13 -9.83 7.30
CA ASN A 206 6.78 -9.76 8.60
C ASN A 206 7.71 -10.96 8.81
N ARG A 207 7.25 -12.17 8.49
CA ARG A 207 8.05 -13.40 8.57
C ARG A 207 9.30 -13.33 7.69
N LYS A 208 9.18 -12.86 6.45
CA LYS A 208 10.33 -12.68 5.52
C LYS A 208 11.32 -11.65 6.06
N GLY A 209 10.84 -10.59 6.72
CA GLY A 209 11.64 -9.54 7.34
C GLY A 209 12.25 -9.89 8.71
N GLY A 210 11.84 -10.99 9.34
CA GLY A 210 12.28 -11.37 10.69
C GLY A 210 11.58 -10.61 11.82
N TRP A 211 10.42 -10.01 11.54
CA TRP A 211 9.56 -9.32 12.50
C TRP A 211 8.53 -10.26 13.12
N ASP A 212 7.87 -9.82 14.19
CA ASP A 212 6.73 -10.54 14.75
C ASP A 212 5.61 -10.66 13.71
N GLU A 213 5.04 -11.85 13.56
CA GLU A 213 4.03 -12.13 12.54
C GLU A 213 2.75 -11.31 12.70
N THR A 214 2.50 -10.79 13.90
CA THR A 214 1.33 -9.98 14.23
C THR A 214 1.58 -8.47 14.20
N ASP A 215 2.82 -8.06 13.96
CA ASP A 215 3.20 -6.65 13.93
C ASP A 215 2.42 -5.86 12.87
N GLY A 216 1.92 -4.68 13.27
CA GLY A 216 1.13 -3.78 12.42
C GLY A 216 -0.28 -4.28 12.03
N LEU A 217 -0.72 -5.46 12.46
CA LEU A 217 -2.03 -6.00 12.05
C LEU A 217 -3.22 -5.19 12.58
N LYS A 218 -3.11 -4.53 13.75
CA LYS A 218 -4.18 -3.64 14.24
C LYS A 218 -4.46 -2.46 13.29
N LEU A 219 -3.44 -2.01 12.55
CA LEU A 219 -3.55 -0.90 11.61
C LEU A 219 -3.96 -1.37 10.20
N LYS A 220 -3.29 -2.41 9.69
CA LYS A 220 -3.46 -2.86 8.30
C LYS A 220 -4.61 -3.85 8.12
N ASN A 221 -5.01 -4.51 9.20
CA ASN A 221 -5.86 -5.69 9.20
C ASN A 221 -5.30 -6.81 8.29
N ILE A 222 -6.03 -7.90 8.12
CA ILE A 222 -5.65 -9.03 7.27
C ILE A 222 -6.83 -9.44 6.39
N LYS A 223 -6.54 -9.83 5.14
CA LYS A 223 -7.55 -10.34 4.20
C LYS A 223 -7.07 -11.63 3.56
N SER A 224 -8.01 -12.52 3.25
CA SER A 224 -7.72 -13.78 2.56
C SER A 224 -7.77 -13.67 1.03
N HIS A 225 -8.35 -12.59 0.50
CA HIS A 225 -8.63 -12.45 -0.91
C HIS A 225 -8.62 -10.98 -1.36
N PHE A 226 -8.13 -10.76 -2.58
CA PHE A 226 -8.04 -9.47 -3.25
C PHE A 226 -8.47 -9.61 -4.71
N GLU A 227 -8.91 -8.51 -5.30
CA GLU A 227 -9.19 -8.41 -6.74
C GLU A 227 -8.30 -7.30 -7.31
N ALA A 228 -7.53 -7.63 -8.35
CA ALA A 228 -6.75 -6.63 -9.08
C ALA A 228 -7.66 -5.81 -10.00
N LYS A 229 -7.39 -4.52 -10.09
CA LYS A 229 -8.11 -3.60 -10.98
C LYS A 229 -7.45 -3.59 -12.35
N ILE A 230 -8.24 -3.63 -13.42
CA ILE A 230 -7.75 -3.31 -14.76
C ILE A 230 -7.89 -1.80 -14.93
N ILE A 231 -6.80 -1.12 -15.31
CA ILE A 231 -6.78 0.34 -15.51
C ILE A 231 -6.47 0.69 -16.97
N ASP A 232 -6.81 1.91 -17.39
CA ASP A 232 -6.52 2.36 -18.76
C ASP A 232 -5.03 2.69 -18.90
N TRP A 233 -4.43 2.32 -20.03
CA TRP A 233 -3.07 2.71 -20.41
C TRP A 233 -2.82 4.21 -20.35
N LYS A 234 -3.85 5.04 -20.51
CA LYS A 234 -3.76 6.50 -20.36
C LYS A 234 -3.29 6.94 -18.97
N GLU A 235 -3.54 6.13 -17.95
CA GLU A 235 -3.18 6.42 -16.56
C GLU A 235 -1.69 6.14 -16.26
N THR A 236 -0.96 5.49 -17.17
CA THR A 236 0.46 5.11 -16.97
C THR A 236 1.47 6.05 -17.64
N GLY A 237 0.98 7.04 -18.41
CA GLY A 237 1.84 7.94 -19.18
C GLY A 237 2.43 7.34 -20.46
N ILE A 238 2.13 6.07 -20.80
CA ILE A 238 2.71 5.38 -21.97
C ILE A 238 2.45 6.11 -23.30
N GLU A 239 1.33 6.82 -23.41
CA GLU A 239 0.99 7.58 -24.63
C GLU A 239 2.03 8.66 -24.94
N GLN A 240 2.62 9.28 -23.92
CA GLN A 240 3.65 10.29 -24.10
C GLN A 240 4.94 9.65 -24.61
N THR A 241 5.36 8.53 -24.00
CA THR A 241 6.51 7.74 -24.45
C THR A 241 6.37 7.31 -25.91
N ILE A 242 5.19 6.82 -26.31
CA ILE A 242 4.87 6.45 -27.69
C ILE A 242 5.03 7.66 -28.63
N LYS A 243 4.46 8.82 -28.27
CA LYS A 243 4.56 10.05 -29.09
C LYS A 243 6.02 10.49 -29.27
N GLU A 244 6.83 10.39 -28.22
CA GLU A 244 8.25 10.75 -28.26
C GLU A 244 9.07 9.80 -29.13
N ASN A 245 8.84 8.49 -29.01
CA ASN A 245 9.53 7.48 -29.81
C ASN A 245 9.19 7.60 -31.30
N ILE A 246 7.92 7.85 -31.64
CA ILE A 246 7.51 8.13 -33.03
C ILE A 246 8.26 9.36 -33.58
N LYS A 247 8.35 10.45 -32.80
CA LYS A 247 9.09 11.67 -33.21
C LYS A 247 10.58 11.37 -33.41
N LYS A 248 11.23 10.67 -32.48
CA LYS A 248 12.64 10.26 -32.58
C LYS A 248 12.90 9.45 -33.86
N GLN A 249 12.02 8.50 -34.18
CA GLN A 249 12.12 7.69 -35.41
C GLN A 249 11.90 8.49 -36.70
N GLN A 250 11.05 9.52 -36.67
CA GLN A 250 10.85 10.40 -37.83
C GLN A 250 12.07 11.30 -38.07
N GLN A 251 12.65 11.85 -37.01
CA GLN A 251 13.85 12.70 -37.08
C GLN A 251 15.08 11.93 -37.57
N SER A 252 15.28 10.70 -37.09
CA SER A 252 16.38 9.84 -37.55
C SER A 252 16.25 9.50 -39.04
N LYS A 253 15.03 9.20 -39.52
CA LYS A 253 14.75 8.96 -40.94
C LYS A 253 15.02 10.19 -41.82
N GLN A 254 14.69 11.39 -41.36
CA GLN A 254 14.98 12.64 -42.08
C GLN A 254 16.48 12.99 -42.10
N GLY A 255 17.20 12.72 -41.01
CA GLY A 255 18.66 12.87 -40.93
C GLY A 255 19.41 11.92 -41.88
N ASP A 256 18.94 10.68 -42.02
CA ASP A 256 19.52 9.71 -42.96
C ASP A 256 19.21 10.02 -44.42
N GLN A 257 18.01 10.55 -44.71
CA GLN A 257 17.67 10.99 -46.06
C GLN A 257 18.49 12.21 -46.49
N SER A 258 18.69 13.19 -45.61
CA SER A 258 19.50 14.39 -45.90
C SER A 258 20.99 14.06 -46.12
N ARG A 259 21.56 13.10 -45.37
CA ARG A 259 22.92 12.56 -45.61
C ARG A 259 23.05 11.82 -46.94
N LYS A 260 22.04 11.02 -47.33
CA LYS A 260 22.03 10.32 -48.63
C LYS A 260 21.91 11.27 -49.82
N THR A 261 21.19 12.39 -49.69
CA THR A 261 21.11 13.41 -50.75
C THR A 261 22.37 14.28 -50.85
N GLY A 262 23.04 14.59 -49.73
CA GLY A 262 24.28 15.37 -49.72
C GLY A 262 25.48 14.68 -50.39
N ASN A 263 25.57 13.35 -50.31
CA ASN A 263 26.66 12.57 -50.92
C ASN A 263 26.53 12.38 -52.44
N ARG A 264 25.36 12.66 -53.05
CA ARG A 264 25.17 12.52 -54.51
C ARG A 264 25.67 13.72 -55.33
N HIS A 265 26.08 14.83 -54.69
CA HIS A 265 26.50 16.06 -55.39
C HIS A 265 28.02 16.26 -55.54
N ARG A 266 28.88 15.36 -55.03
CA ARG A 266 30.32 15.41 -55.32
C ARG A 266 30.66 14.60 -56.59
N LYS A 267 30.28 15.11 -57.76
CA LYS A 267 30.89 14.67 -59.04
C LYS A 267 32.21 15.44 -59.20
N GLY A 268 33.33 14.70 -59.16
CA GLY A 268 34.66 15.25 -59.42
C GLY A 268 34.81 15.83 -60.83
N PRO A 269 35.87 16.62 -61.07
CA PRO A 269 36.05 17.31 -62.35
C PRO A 269 36.20 16.28 -63.48
N LYS A 270 35.49 16.49 -64.59
CA LYS A 270 35.77 15.75 -65.82
C LYS A 270 37.01 16.37 -66.47
N LEU A 271 38.00 15.52 -66.72
CA LEU A 271 39.21 15.80 -67.50
C LEU A 271 38.87 16.21 -68.94
#